data_AF-X0XGM4-F1
#
_entry.id   AF-X0XGM4-F1
#
_cell.length_a   1.000
_cell.length_b   1.000
_cell.length_c   1.000
_cell.angle_alpha   90.00
_cell.angle_beta   90.00
_cell.angle_gamma   90.00
#
_symmetry.space_group_name_H-M   'P 1'
#
loop_
_entity.id
_entity.type
_entity.pdbx_description
1 polymer ?
#
loop_
_entity_poly.entity_id
_entity_poly.type
_entity_poly.pdbx_seq_one_letter_code
_entity_poly.pdbx_strand_id
1 'polypeptide(L)'
;DLTLALKEPFRTIAHTISVPFSTSAKLIFAHVGGDNEGLLLDNVKLTQVLGEIPEKEVGVLDLSQAPEVWAREWTVLSTLLDFLGGKAGFYPEAERSGDANPNPGREGILYLHPISTEEPARLSRRITLTGPSPTLSIGVSGNRDVDGDFALVVKVNGESLGEEKIIAGAQGWQDQTFDLSAYSGKTVTIEIEARANNWYYEYVFFDYIRVDEGSVGPLPTPYKDAFRLSTGELIMGELLSFDGSSFRIKTEKGVIEK
;
A
#
# COMPACT_ATOMS: atom_id res chain seq x y z
N ASP A 1 -20.81 4.07 -0.28
CA ASP A 1 -21.82 5.15 -0.29
C ASP A 1 -23.13 4.70 0.32
N LEU A 2 -23.76 5.57 1.10
CA LEU A 2 -25.02 5.31 1.77
C LEU A 2 -26.01 6.43 1.42
N THR A 3 -27.14 6.04 0.83
CA THR A 3 -28.26 6.94 0.54
C THR A 3 -29.35 6.71 1.57
N LEU A 4 -29.82 7.78 2.21
CA LEU A 4 -31.00 7.78 3.07
C LEU A 4 -32.16 8.45 2.32
N ALA A 5 -33.36 7.90 2.42
CA ALA A 5 -34.54 8.57 1.89
C ALA A 5 -35.01 9.69 2.84
N LEU A 6 -35.65 10.74 2.30
CA LEU A 6 -36.12 11.97 3.00
C LEU A 6 -37.01 11.74 4.25
N LYS A 7 -37.46 10.52 4.52
CA LYS A 7 -38.34 10.16 5.65
C LYS A 7 -37.92 8.87 6.34
N GLU A 8 -36.71 8.37 6.07
CA GLU A 8 -36.19 7.21 6.77
C GLU A 8 -35.83 7.62 8.20
N PRO A 9 -36.44 7.02 9.24
CA PRO A 9 -36.43 7.59 10.58
C PRO A 9 -35.01 7.58 11.17
N PHE A 10 -34.28 6.46 11.10
CA PHE A 10 -32.88 6.32 11.54
C PHE A 10 -32.29 5.07 10.89
N ARG A 11 -31.00 5.07 10.55
CA ARG A 11 -30.28 3.87 10.09
C ARG A 11 -28.99 3.68 10.87
N THR A 12 -28.82 2.51 11.46
CA THR A 12 -27.52 2.13 12.04
C THR A 12 -26.59 1.68 10.93
N ILE A 13 -25.38 2.23 10.92
CA ILE A 13 -24.32 1.86 9.99
C ILE A 13 -23.17 1.32 10.83
N ALA A 14 -22.76 0.10 10.53
CA ALA A 14 -21.59 -0.51 11.16
C ALA A 14 -20.51 -0.68 10.09
N HIS A 15 -19.29 -0.29 10.44
CA HIS A 15 -18.12 -0.53 9.61
C HIS A 15 -16.99 -1.05 10.48
N THR A 16 -16.30 -2.08 10.00
CA THR A 16 -15.15 -2.68 10.68
C THR A 16 -13.89 -2.22 9.97
N ILE A 17 -13.02 -1.57 10.72
CA ILE A 17 -11.70 -1.15 10.25
C ILE A 17 -10.64 -1.98 10.96
N SER A 18 -9.64 -2.47 10.21
CA SER A 18 -8.51 -3.21 10.77
C SER A 18 -7.41 -2.22 11.14
N VAL A 19 -6.98 -2.26 12.41
CA VAL A 19 -5.91 -1.40 12.93
C VAL A 19 -4.77 -2.31 13.42
N PRO A 20 -3.81 -2.64 12.54
CA PRO A 20 -2.85 -3.74 12.79
C PRO A 20 -1.74 -3.41 13.78
N PHE A 21 -1.58 -2.14 14.15
CA PHE A 21 -0.60 -1.67 15.13
C PHE A 21 -1.16 -0.47 15.87
N SER A 22 -0.56 -0.13 17.02
CA SER A 22 -0.92 1.07 17.77
C SER A 22 -0.81 2.31 16.86
N THR A 23 -1.89 3.08 16.76
CA THR A 23 -1.96 4.24 15.88
C THR A 23 -2.78 5.36 16.51
N SER A 24 -2.57 6.58 16.02
CA SER A 24 -3.42 7.74 16.26
C SER A 24 -3.95 8.23 14.92
N ALA A 25 -5.25 8.08 14.68
CA ALA A 25 -5.90 8.49 13.44
C ALA A 25 -7.17 9.30 13.72
N LYS A 26 -7.59 10.09 12.73
CA LYS A 26 -8.88 10.81 12.76
C LYS A 26 -9.93 9.97 12.04
N LEU A 27 -11.05 9.69 12.70
CA LEU A 27 -12.24 9.19 12.03
C LEU A 27 -13.06 10.40 11.56
N ILE A 28 -13.21 10.55 10.24
CA ILE A 28 -13.89 11.68 9.62
C ILE A 28 -15.16 11.17 8.95
N PHE A 29 -16.30 11.75 9.30
CA PHE A 29 -17.57 11.51 8.62
C PHE A 29 -17.81 12.68 7.66
N ALA A 30 -17.58 12.44 6.37
CA ALA A 30 -17.80 13.44 5.33
C ALA A 30 -19.05 13.08 4.53
N HIS A 31 -19.89 14.07 4.25
CA HIS A 31 -21.05 13.93 3.36
C HIS A 31 -20.68 14.46 1.98
N VAL A 32 -20.87 13.65 0.93
CA VAL A 32 -20.56 14.02 -0.46
C VAL A 32 -21.81 14.63 -1.12
N GLY A 33 -22.19 15.83 -0.68
CA GLY A 33 -23.20 16.69 -1.34
C GLY A 33 -24.67 16.22 -1.28
N GLY A 34 -25.60 17.18 -1.24
CA GLY A 34 -27.05 16.96 -1.17
C GLY A 34 -27.77 17.94 -0.24
N ASP A 35 -29.07 17.74 -0.10
CA ASP A 35 -29.98 18.35 0.86
C ASP A 35 -29.43 18.21 2.30
N ASN A 36 -28.96 19.34 2.85
CA ASN A 36 -28.35 19.43 4.19
C ASN A 36 -29.38 19.43 5.33
N GLU A 37 -30.60 18.96 5.06
CA GLU A 37 -31.62 18.82 6.10
C GLU A 37 -31.35 17.56 6.93
N GLY A 38 -30.68 17.74 8.08
CA GLY A 38 -30.95 16.90 9.24
C GLY A 38 -30.17 15.59 9.39
N LEU A 39 -28.97 15.44 8.79
CA LEU A 39 -28.13 14.28 9.14
C LEU A 39 -27.52 14.47 10.54
N LEU A 40 -28.18 13.91 11.55
CA LEU A 40 -27.67 13.83 12.91
C LEU A 40 -26.93 12.51 13.08
N LEU A 41 -25.64 12.59 13.39
CA LEU A 41 -24.91 11.43 13.91
C LEU A 41 -25.26 11.31 15.38
N ASP A 42 -25.91 10.20 15.74
CA ASP A 42 -26.20 9.86 17.12
C ASP A 42 -25.54 8.52 17.47
N ASN A 43 -25.10 8.37 18.72
CA ASN A 43 -24.51 7.15 19.26
C ASN A 43 -23.28 6.61 18.49
N VAL A 44 -22.40 7.50 18.00
CA VAL A 44 -21.11 7.07 17.42
C VAL A 44 -20.29 6.34 18.48
N LYS A 45 -20.10 5.04 18.28
CA LYS A 45 -19.37 4.18 19.21
C LYS A 45 -18.26 3.42 18.49
N LEU A 46 -17.06 3.48 19.04
CA LEU A 46 -16.00 2.53 18.71
C LEU A 46 -16.11 1.35 19.65
N THR A 47 -16.31 0.17 19.08
CA THR A 47 -16.23 -1.09 19.84
C THR A 47 -15.05 -1.86 19.28
N GLN A 48 -14.09 -2.21 20.14
CA GLN A 48 -13.05 -3.15 19.75
C GLN A 48 -13.75 -4.49 19.51
N VAL A 49 -13.87 -4.87 18.25
CA VAL A 49 -14.27 -6.22 17.88
C VAL A 49 -13.01 -7.06 17.98
N LEU A 50 -12.95 -7.94 18.98
CA LEU A 50 -11.98 -9.02 19.03
C LEU A 50 -12.37 -10.03 17.93
N GLY A 51 -12.09 -9.66 16.68
CA GLY A 51 -11.94 -10.67 15.64
C GLY A 51 -10.67 -11.46 15.95
N GLU A 52 -10.57 -12.68 15.44
CA GLU A 52 -9.27 -13.28 15.21
C GLU A 52 -8.46 -12.23 14.45
N ILE A 53 -7.55 -11.53 15.13
CA ILE A 53 -6.50 -10.80 14.46
C ILE A 53 -5.79 -11.94 13.75
N PRO A 54 -5.83 -12.03 12.39
CA PRO A 54 -5.05 -13.04 11.72
C PRO A 54 -3.64 -12.88 12.27
N GLU A 55 -3.15 -13.95 12.88
CA GLU A 55 -1.89 -13.96 13.62
C GLU A 55 -0.88 -13.22 12.75
N LYS A 56 -0.34 -12.11 13.26
CA LYS A 56 0.57 -11.28 12.47
C LYS A 56 1.67 -12.22 12.01
N GLU A 57 1.76 -12.46 10.70
CA GLU A 57 2.77 -13.34 10.16
C GLU A 57 4.14 -12.84 10.65
N VAL A 58 4.87 -13.71 11.35
CA VAL A 58 6.16 -13.36 11.91
C VAL A 58 7.18 -13.52 10.80
N GLY A 59 7.72 -12.39 10.34
CA GLY A 59 8.76 -12.41 9.32
C GLY A 59 10.07 -13.00 9.83
N VAL A 60 10.81 -13.66 8.94
CA VAL A 60 12.15 -14.21 9.22
C VAL A 60 13.26 -13.16 9.12
N LEU A 61 12.97 -12.01 8.51
CA LEU A 61 13.88 -10.89 8.36
C LEU A 61 13.22 -9.61 8.88
N ASP A 62 13.86 -8.92 9.82
CA ASP A 62 13.36 -7.66 10.38
C ASP A 62 13.66 -6.48 9.45
N LEU A 63 12.61 -5.96 8.81
CA LEU A 63 12.67 -4.77 7.97
C LEU A 63 12.21 -3.50 8.69
N SER A 64 11.90 -3.54 9.99
CA SER A 64 11.30 -2.40 10.72
C SER A 64 12.17 -1.14 10.70
N GLN A 65 13.49 -1.30 10.56
CA GLN A 65 14.48 -0.21 10.49
C GLN A 65 14.92 0.12 9.07
N ALA A 66 14.38 -0.55 8.04
CA ALA A 66 14.70 -0.23 6.65
C ALA A 66 14.38 1.25 6.38
N PRO A 67 15.27 2.04 5.75
CA PRO A 67 15.02 3.47 5.49
C PRO A 67 13.77 3.72 4.66
N GLU A 68 13.46 2.82 3.72
CA GLU A 68 12.37 2.98 2.78
C GLU A 68 11.04 2.45 3.31
N VAL A 69 9.98 3.24 3.10
CA VAL A 69 8.63 2.91 3.57
C VAL A 69 8.16 1.60 2.97
N TRP A 70 8.35 1.41 1.66
CA TRP A 70 7.86 0.21 0.98
C TRP A 70 8.42 -1.04 1.66
N ALA A 71 9.71 -1.09 2.01
CA ALA A 71 10.32 -2.27 2.62
C ALA A 71 9.71 -2.60 3.99
N ARG A 72 9.38 -1.56 4.78
CA ARG A 72 8.72 -1.71 6.09
C ARG A 72 7.27 -2.22 6.00
N GLU A 73 6.63 -2.08 4.85
CA GLU A 73 5.25 -2.51 4.63
C GLU A 73 5.10 -3.98 4.25
N TRP A 74 6.21 -4.66 3.94
CA TRP A 74 6.24 -6.07 3.58
C TRP A 74 6.85 -6.91 4.69
N THR A 75 6.29 -8.11 4.87
CA THR A 75 6.83 -9.13 5.77
C THR A 75 7.53 -10.19 4.96
N VAL A 76 8.81 -10.45 5.21
CA VAL A 76 9.55 -11.56 4.58
C VAL A 76 9.24 -12.84 5.34
N LEU A 77 8.46 -13.75 4.75
CA LEU A 77 8.01 -14.98 5.38
C LEU A 77 9.02 -16.12 5.28
N SER A 78 9.79 -16.16 4.19
CA SER A 78 10.83 -17.15 3.96
C SER A 78 11.93 -16.55 3.10
N THR A 79 13.19 -16.84 3.44
CA THR A 79 14.40 -16.56 2.64
C THR A 79 15.56 -17.28 3.31
N LEU A 80 16.59 -17.62 2.54
CA LEU A 80 17.88 -17.99 3.10
C LEU A 80 18.53 -16.74 3.73
N LEU A 81 18.82 -16.78 5.04
CA LEU A 81 19.36 -15.62 5.76
C LEU A 81 20.85 -15.42 5.51
N ASP A 82 21.64 -16.49 5.51
CA ASP A 82 23.07 -16.47 5.24
C ASP A 82 23.35 -17.26 3.96
N PHE A 83 24.01 -16.61 3.00
CA PHE A 83 24.47 -17.23 1.77
C PHE A 83 25.98 -17.06 1.60
N LEU A 84 26.58 -17.67 0.58
CA LEU A 84 28.03 -17.75 0.47
C LEU A 84 28.67 -16.34 0.44
N GLY A 85 29.32 -15.97 1.55
CA GLY A 85 30.01 -14.67 1.71
C GLY A 85 29.10 -13.46 1.93
N GLY A 86 27.79 -13.65 2.13
CA GLY A 86 26.82 -12.56 2.29
C GLY A 86 25.57 -12.98 3.07
N LYS A 87 24.60 -12.08 3.16
CA LYS A 87 23.35 -12.33 3.90
C LYS A 87 22.15 -11.60 3.29
N ALA A 88 20.96 -12.14 3.49
CA ALA A 88 19.72 -11.43 3.19
C ALA A 88 19.62 -10.17 4.05
N GLY A 89 18.97 -9.14 3.51
CA GLY A 89 18.89 -7.86 4.20
C GLY A 89 18.53 -6.70 3.29
N PHE A 90 18.31 -5.55 3.91
CA PHE A 90 18.15 -4.28 3.22
C PHE A 90 19.49 -3.55 3.16
N TYR A 91 19.91 -3.16 1.97
CA TYR A 91 21.19 -2.50 1.71
C TYR A 91 20.93 -1.12 1.09
N PRO A 92 21.72 -0.10 1.43
CA PRO A 92 21.53 1.25 0.90
C PRO A 92 21.80 1.32 -0.60
N GLU A 93 22.64 0.44 -1.13
CA GLU A 93 23.06 0.44 -2.53
C GLU A 93 23.08 -0.98 -3.12
N ALA A 94 23.02 -1.06 -4.45
CA ALA A 94 23.20 -2.30 -5.21
C ALA A 94 24.68 -2.73 -5.25
N GLU A 95 25.19 -3.22 -4.13
CA GLU A 95 26.57 -3.67 -3.94
C GLU A 95 26.69 -5.19 -3.83
N ARG A 96 27.88 -5.71 -4.16
CA ARG A 96 28.15 -7.13 -4.02
C ARG A 96 28.22 -7.52 -2.53
N SER A 97 27.48 -8.56 -2.14
CA SER A 97 27.52 -9.18 -0.82
C SER A 97 27.74 -10.68 -1.00
N GLY A 98 29.00 -11.13 -0.91
CA GLY A 98 29.37 -12.50 -1.24
C GLY A 98 29.10 -12.83 -2.71
N ASP A 99 28.37 -13.91 -2.95
CA ASP A 99 27.92 -14.29 -4.29
C ASP A 99 26.71 -13.49 -4.77
N ALA A 100 25.98 -12.79 -3.89
CA ALA A 100 24.90 -11.91 -4.29
C ALA A 100 25.48 -10.66 -4.99
N ASN A 101 25.19 -10.49 -6.28
CA ASN A 101 25.72 -9.40 -7.07
C ASN A 101 24.61 -8.76 -7.93
N PRO A 102 23.89 -7.75 -7.41
CA PRO A 102 22.85 -7.07 -8.17
C PRO A 102 23.42 -6.25 -9.32
N ASN A 103 22.56 -5.93 -10.28
CA ASN A 103 22.86 -4.88 -11.25
C ASN A 103 23.00 -3.52 -10.55
N PRO A 104 23.98 -2.68 -10.95
CA PRO A 104 24.19 -1.39 -10.30
C PRO A 104 23.10 -0.37 -10.71
N GLY A 105 23.11 0.81 -10.08
CA GLY A 105 22.28 1.95 -10.51
C GLY A 105 20.93 2.08 -9.83
N ARG A 106 20.64 1.25 -8.82
CA ARG A 106 19.51 1.42 -7.90
C ARG A 106 19.99 1.40 -6.45
N GLU A 107 19.19 1.98 -5.56
CA GLU A 107 19.48 2.20 -4.15
C GLU A 107 18.36 1.59 -3.30
N GLY A 108 18.63 1.34 -2.02
CA GLY A 108 17.61 0.79 -1.12
C GLY A 108 17.15 -0.61 -1.49
N ILE A 109 18.10 -1.53 -1.64
CA ILE A 109 17.86 -2.84 -2.23
C ILE A 109 17.65 -3.90 -1.15
N LEU A 110 16.56 -4.65 -1.26
CA LEU A 110 16.29 -5.85 -0.46
C LEU A 110 16.83 -7.09 -1.17
N TYR A 111 17.73 -7.82 -0.49
CA TYR A 111 18.41 -9.01 -0.99
C TYR A 111 17.75 -10.21 -0.35
N LEU A 112 17.25 -11.12 -1.18
CA LEU A 112 16.67 -12.39 -0.77
C LEU A 112 17.24 -13.52 -1.62
N HIS A 113 17.01 -14.75 -1.16
CA HIS A 113 17.35 -15.96 -1.89
C HIS A 113 16.38 -17.07 -1.45
N PRO A 114 15.85 -17.89 -2.37
CA PRO A 114 15.02 -19.04 -1.99
C PRO A 114 15.79 -19.99 -1.07
N ILE A 115 15.09 -20.72 -0.21
CA ILE A 115 15.73 -21.63 0.75
C ILE A 115 16.16 -22.93 0.06
N SER A 116 15.33 -23.44 -0.86
CA SER A 116 15.62 -24.61 -1.69
C SER A 116 14.93 -24.52 -3.06
N THR A 117 15.10 -25.54 -3.89
CA THR A 117 14.36 -25.72 -5.15
C THR A 117 12.84 -25.74 -4.97
N GLU A 118 12.35 -26.07 -3.78
CA GLU A 118 10.94 -26.20 -3.43
C GLU A 118 10.44 -25.08 -2.51
N GLU A 119 11.34 -24.42 -1.77
CA GLU A 119 10.99 -23.39 -0.80
C GLU A 119 11.43 -22.00 -1.29
N PRO A 120 10.48 -21.18 -1.81
CA PRO A 120 10.80 -19.88 -2.37
C PRO A 120 11.17 -18.84 -1.30
N ALA A 121 11.79 -17.75 -1.75
CA ALA A 121 11.77 -16.53 -0.96
C ALA A 121 10.37 -15.89 -1.07
N ARG A 122 9.73 -15.57 0.06
CA ARG A 122 8.35 -15.10 0.10
C ARG A 122 8.22 -13.78 0.85
N LEU A 123 7.48 -12.86 0.27
CA LEU A 123 7.00 -11.65 0.94
C LEU A 123 5.48 -11.66 1.00
N SER A 124 4.93 -11.07 2.06
CA SER A 124 3.49 -10.94 2.28
C SER A 124 3.14 -9.53 2.76
N ARG A 125 2.03 -9.01 2.26
CA ARG A 125 1.42 -7.77 2.72
C ARG A 125 -0.10 -7.88 2.67
N ARG A 126 -0.74 -7.64 3.82
CA ARG A 126 -2.19 -7.44 3.89
C ARG A 126 -2.51 -5.95 3.77
N ILE A 127 -3.35 -5.58 2.81
CA ILE A 127 -3.68 -4.18 2.50
C ILE A 127 -5.15 -4.03 2.08
N THR A 128 -5.77 -2.90 2.43
CA THR A 128 -7.05 -2.48 1.86
C THR A 128 -6.79 -1.62 0.64
N LEU A 129 -7.26 -2.08 -0.53
CA LEU A 129 -7.14 -1.34 -1.78
C LEU A 129 -8.32 -0.38 -1.91
N THR A 130 -8.03 0.91 -1.97
CA THR A 130 -9.03 1.98 -1.84
C THR A 130 -9.27 2.77 -3.11
N GLY A 131 -8.34 2.74 -4.06
CA GLY A 131 -8.46 3.49 -5.29
C GLY A 131 -9.22 2.77 -6.39
N PRO A 132 -9.57 3.48 -7.48
CA PRO A 132 -10.42 2.97 -8.54
C PRO A 132 -9.70 1.98 -9.47
N SER A 133 -8.37 2.00 -9.51
CA SER A 133 -7.57 1.17 -10.40
C SER A 133 -6.21 0.86 -9.77
N PRO A 134 -6.18 0.13 -8.65
CA PRO A 134 -4.95 -0.18 -7.96
C PRO A 134 -4.03 -1.04 -8.83
N THR A 135 -2.73 -0.80 -8.73
CA THR A 135 -1.67 -1.55 -9.39
C THR A 135 -0.56 -1.90 -8.41
N LEU A 136 0.02 -3.09 -8.55
CA LEU A 136 1.24 -3.48 -7.87
C LEU A 136 2.42 -3.25 -8.82
N SER A 137 3.38 -2.43 -8.40
CA SER A 137 4.61 -2.16 -9.14
C SER A 137 5.82 -2.71 -8.40
N ILE A 138 6.68 -3.44 -9.10
CA ILE A 138 7.84 -4.14 -8.55
C ILE A 138 9.09 -3.82 -9.39
N GLY A 139 10.11 -3.22 -8.79
CA GLY A 139 11.44 -3.09 -9.37
C GLY A 139 12.32 -4.25 -8.89
N VAL A 140 12.74 -5.13 -9.80
CA VAL A 140 13.42 -6.37 -9.41
C VAL A 140 14.55 -6.77 -10.37
N SER A 141 15.56 -7.48 -9.88
CA SER A 141 16.65 -8.04 -10.69
C SER A 141 17.13 -9.39 -10.13
N GLY A 142 17.74 -10.20 -11.00
CA GLY A 142 18.49 -11.42 -10.64
C GLY A 142 20.00 -11.16 -10.50
N ASN A 143 20.79 -12.23 -10.33
CA ASN A 143 22.25 -12.12 -10.17
C ASN A 143 22.98 -11.84 -11.50
N ARG A 144 23.69 -10.72 -11.59
CA ARG A 144 24.20 -10.21 -12.88
C ARG A 144 25.34 -11.02 -13.48
N ASP A 145 26.28 -11.54 -12.68
CA ASP A 145 27.57 -12.02 -13.19
C ASP A 145 27.48 -13.42 -13.81
N VAL A 146 26.60 -14.23 -13.26
CA VAL A 146 26.39 -15.64 -13.62
C VAL A 146 25.09 -15.83 -14.40
N ASP A 147 24.40 -14.73 -14.72
CA ASP A 147 23.04 -14.71 -15.25
C ASP A 147 22.09 -15.59 -14.43
N GLY A 148 22.16 -15.42 -13.10
CA GLY A 148 21.23 -16.09 -12.21
C GLY A 148 19.84 -15.54 -12.43
N ASP A 149 18.88 -16.42 -12.65
CA ASP A 149 17.47 -16.11 -12.78
C ASP A 149 16.67 -16.66 -11.62
N PHE A 150 15.39 -16.28 -11.56
CA PHE A 150 14.39 -16.87 -10.70
C PHE A 150 13.00 -16.70 -11.33
N ALA A 151 12.05 -17.53 -10.90
CA ALA A 151 10.65 -17.43 -11.26
C ALA A 151 9.89 -16.52 -10.27
N LEU A 152 9.44 -15.34 -10.75
CA LEU A 152 8.59 -14.41 -10.01
C LEU A 152 7.12 -14.81 -10.14
N VAL A 153 6.47 -15.06 -9.01
CA VAL A 153 5.03 -15.33 -8.91
C VAL A 153 4.40 -14.33 -7.95
N VAL A 154 3.31 -13.70 -8.37
CA VAL A 154 2.49 -12.83 -7.51
C VAL A 154 1.16 -13.53 -7.26
N LYS A 155 0.67 -13.47 -6.02
CA LYS A 155 -0.64 -14.01 -5.64
C LYS A 155 -1.46 -12.98 -4.88
N VAL A 156 -2.77 -13.06 -5.01
CA VAL A 156 -3.74 -12.28 -4.22
C VAL A 156 -4.73 -13.24 -3.60
N ASN A 157 -4.79 -13.24 -2.26
CA ASN A 157 -5.58 -14.19 -1.47
C ASN A 157 -5.30 -15.67 -1.82
N GLY A 158 -4.04 -15.99 -2.11
CA GLY A 158 -3.59 -17.34 -2.48
C GLY A 158 -3.74 -17.71 -3.96
N GLU A 159 -4.43 -16.90 -4.77
CA GLU A 159 -4.60 -17.14 -6.22
C GLU A 159 -3.56 -16.38 -7.03
N SER A 160 -2.97 -17.01 -8.06
CA SER A 160 -1.95 -16.37 -8.91
C SER A 160 -2.51 -15.19 -9.68
N LEU A 161 -1.81 -14.05 -9.61
CA LEU A 161 -2.09 -12.83 -10.33
C LEU A 161 -1.33 -12.84 -11.67
N GLY A 162 -1.86 -13.58 -12.63
CA GLY A 162 -1.26 -13.75 -13.96
C GLY A 162 -0.25 -14.90 -14.03
N GLU A 163 0.52 -14.91 -15.12
CA GLU A 163 1.53 -15.94 -15.38
C GLU A 163 2.82 -15.66 -14.59
N GLU A 164 3.56 -16.74 -14.31
CA GLU A 164 4.91 -16.69 -13.77
C GLU A 164 5.86 -15.98 -14.74
N LYS A 165 6.79 -15.19 -14.21
CA LYS A 165 7.77 -14.42 -15.00
C LYS A 165 9.19 -14.81 -14.62
N ILE A 166 10.04 -15.09 -15.61
CA ILE A 166 11.46 -15.34 -15.37
C ILE A 166 12.21 -14.00 -15.32
N ILE A 167 12.88 -13.73 -14.20
CA ILE A 167 13.67 -12.51 -13.98
C ILE A 167 15.15 -12.89 -14.07
N ALA A 168 15.78 -12.60 -15.20
CA ALA A 168 17.20 -12.88 -15.43
C ALA A 168 18.09 -11.69 -15.06
N GLY A 169 19.19 -11.96 -14.36
CA GLY A 169 20.19 -10.96 -13.99
C GLY A 169 20.85 -10.26 -15.19
N ALA A 170 21.08 -10.94 -16.31
CA ALA A 170 21.66 -10.32 -17.51
C ALA A 170 20.75 -9.29 -18.17
N GLN A 171 19.45 -9.28 -17.86
CA GLN A 171 18.51 -8.28 -18.36
C GLN A 171 18.50 -6.99 -17.54
N GLY A 172 19.30 -6.91 -16.48
CA GLY A 172 19.34 -5.74 -15.62
C GLY A 172 18.16 -5.67 -14.65
N TRP A 173 17.83 -4.46 -14.25
CA TRP A 173 16.63 -4.18 -13.47
C TRP A 173 15.39 -4.22 -14.35
N GLN A 174 14.34 -4.85 -13.85
CA GLN A 174 13.08 -5.03 -14.54
C GLN A 174 11.94 -4.46 -13.71
N ASP A 175 11.14 -3.57 -14.30
CA ASP A 175 9.96 -3.00 -13.66
C ASP A 175 8.73 -3.78 -14.09
N GLN A 176 8.14 -4.52 -13.15
CA GLN A 176 6.93 -5.30 -13.35
C GLN A 176 5.73 -4.54 -12.82
N THR A 177 4.59 -4.64 -13.52
CA THR A 177 3.32 -4.07 -13.09
C THR A 177 2.22 -5.11 -13.19
N PHE A 178 1.39 -5.19 -12.16
CA PHE A 178 0.26 -6.10 -12.08
C PHE A 178 -1.01 -5.31 -11.75
N ASP A 179 -2.09 -5.60 -12.50
CA ASP A 179 -3.39 -4.97 -12.29
C ASP A 179 -4.08 -5.58 -11.05
N LEU A 180 -4.46 -4.75 -10.09
CA LEU A 180 -5.23 -5.15 -8.91
C LEU A 180 -6.68 -4.65 -8.97
N SER A 181 -7.14 -4.10 -10.09
CA SER A 181 -8.45 -3.45 -10.20
C SER A 181 -9.62 -4.36 -9.82
N ALA A 182 -9.52 -5.67 -10.08
CA ALA A 182 -10.50 -6.67 -9.65
C ALA A 182 -10.69 -6.76 -8.12
N TYR A 183 -9.74 -6.20 -7.36
CA TYR A 183 -9.70 -6.18 -5.91
C TYR A 183 -9.92 -4.78 -5.32
N SER A 184 -10.24 -3.77 -6.13
CA SER A 184 -10.60 -2.43 -5.65
C SER A 184 -11.72 -2.47 -4.60
N GLY A 185 -11.56 -1.69 -3.53
CA GLY A 185 -12.49 -1.63 -2.39
C GLY A 185 -12.39 -2.83 -1.43
N LYS A 186 -11.47 -3.77 -1.66
CA LYS A 186 -11.33 -4.99 -0.84
C LYS A 186 -10.07 -4.95 0.00
N THR A 187 -10.11 -5.64 1.13
CA THR A 187 -8.89 -6.02 1.85
C THR A 187 -8.38 -7.34 1.31
N VAL A 188 -7.12 -7.37 0.90
CA VAL A 188 -6.47 -8.53 0.31
C VAL A 188 -5.14 -8.83 0.99
N THR A 189 -4.70 -10.07 0.91
CA THR A 189 -3.31 -10.45 1.16
C THR A 189 -2.60 -10.62 -0.18
N ILE A 190 -1.55 -9.85 -0.41
CA ILE A 190 -0.67 -9.99 -1.58
C ILE A 190 0.56 -10.78 -1.15
N GLU A 191 0.89 -11.81 -1.90
CA GLU A 191 2.11 -12.60 -1.71
C GLU A 191 2.98 -12.51 -2.96
N ILE A 192 4.28 -12.39 -2.75
CA ILE A 192 5.29 -12.41 -3.82
C ILE A 192 6.22 -13.57 -3.51
N GLU A 193 6.38 -14.46 -4.48
CA GLU A 193 7.30 -15.58 -4.40
C GLU A 193 8.38 -15.42 -5.45
N ALA A 194 9.63 -15.52 -5.02
CA ALA A 194 10.75 -15.76 -5.90
C ALA A 194 11.17 -17.22 -5.76
N ARG A 195 10.82 -18.00 -6.77
CA ARG A 195 11.02 -19.45 -6.81
C ARG A 195 12.28 -19.76 -7.58
N ALA A 196 12.94 -20.82 -7.14
CA ALA A 196 14.01 -21.42 -7.90
C ALA A 196 13.54 -21.86 -9.29
N ASN A 197 14.28 -21.52 -10.35
CA ASN A 197 14.09 -22.11 -11.67
C ASN A 197 15.43 -22.63 -12.23
N ASN A 198 15.77 -23.87 -11.85
CA ASN A 198 17.03 -24.59 -12.16
C ASN A 198 18.16 -24.43 -11.12
N TRP A 199 17.93 -23.70 -10.01
CA TRP A 199 18.81 -23.60 -8.83
C TRP A 199 20.24 -23.13 -9.16
N TYR A 200 20.32 -22.02 -9.87
CA TYR A 200 21.60 -21.48 -10.33
C TYR A 200 21.71 -19.99 -10.00
N TYR A 201 22.17 -19.70 -8.78
CA TYR A 201 22.35 -18.32 -8.26
C TYR A 201 21.05 -17.49 -8.28
N GLU A 202 20.00 -18.04 -7.65
CA GLU A 202 18.64 -17.51 -7.57
C GLU A 202 18.51 -16.30 -6.62
N TYR A 203 19.51 -15.41 -6.63
CA TYR A 203 19.50 -14.20 -5.81
C TYR A 203 18.48 -13.22 -6.35
N VAL A 204 17.69 -12.67 -5.44
CA VAL A 204 16.58 -11.79 -5.75
C VAL A 204 16.88 -10.43 -5.15
N PHE A 205 16.82 -9.40 -5.98
CA PHE A 205 17.05 -8.02 -5.57
C PHE A 205 15.80 -7.21 -5.84
N PHE A 206 15.16 -6.67 -4.80
CA PHE A 206 14.06 -5.74 -4.94
C PHE A 206 14.52 -4.32 -4.65
N ASP A 207 14.22 -3.40 -5.55
CA ASP A 207 14.41 -1.95 -5.38
C ASP A 207 13.13 -1.28 -4.83
N TYR A 208 11.97 -1.70 -5.33
CA TYR A 208 10.70 -1.28 -4.75
C TYR A 208 9.62 -2.34 -4.92
N ILE A 209 8.66 -2.33 -3.99
CA ILE A 209 7.42 -3.08 -4.10
C ILE A 209 6.28 -2.18 -3.59
N ARG A 210 5.56 -1.55 -4.53
CA ARG A 210 4.61 -0.47 -4.24
C ARG A 210 3.23 -0.83 -4.74
N VAL A 211 2.22 -0.40 -3.98
CA VAL A 211 0.84 -0.42 -4.43
C VAL A 211 0.43 1.01 -4.73
N ASP A 212 0.14 1.29 -5.99
CA ASP A 212 -0.39 2.56 -6.44
C ASP A 212 -1.90 2.42 -6.60
N GLU A 213 -2.68 3.24 -5.90
CA GLU A 213 -4.15 3.10 -5.87
C GLU A 213 -4.84 3.57 -7.18
N GLY A 214 -4.07 4.14 -8.10
CA GLY A 214 -4.58 4.82 -9.27
C GLY A 214 -5.25 6.15 -8.90
N SER A 215 -4.96 7.20 -9.66
CA SER A 215 -5.67 8.46 -9.47
C SER A 215 -7.10 8.31 -9.98
N VAL A 216 -8.09 8.67 -9.15
CA VAL A 216 -9.26 9.35 -9.70
C VAL A 216 -8.66 10.54 -10.46
N GLY A 217 -8.84 10.64 -11.79
CA GLY A 217 -8.38 11.82 -12.55
C GLY A 217 -8.77 13.10 -11.81
N PRO A 218 -8.09 14.25 -12.05
CA PRO A 218 -8.28 15.45 -11.24
C PRO A 218 -9.76 15.61 -10.95
N LEU A 219 -10.13 15.54 -9.66
CA LEU A 219 -11.50 15.76 -9.22
C LEU A 219 -12.03 16.91 -10.06
N PRO A 220 -13.20 16.79 -10.72
CA PRO A 220 -13.75 17.90 -11.46
C PRO A 220 -13.75 19.08 -10.49
N THR A 221 -12.89 20.07 -10.74
CA THR A 221 -12.62 21.34 -10.00
C THR A 221 -13.01 21.34 -8.52
N PRO A 222 -12.11 21.71 -7.56
CA PRO A 222 -12.43 21.65 -6.13
C PRO A 222 -13.83 22.20 -5.90
N TYR A 223 -14.73 21.32 -5.46
CA TYR A 223 -16.12 21.64 -5.24
C TYR A 223 -16.14 22.95 -4.47
N LYS A 224 -16.95 23.92 -4.92
CA LYS A 224 -17.23 25.09 -4.10
C LYS A 224 -17.84 24.55 -2.80
N ASP A 225 -17.03 24.51 -1.75
CA ASP A 225 -17.49 24.10 -0.43
C ASP A 225 -18.44 25.20 0.07
N ALA A 226 -19.54 24.76 0.68
CA ALA A 226 -20.48 25.63 1.36
C ALA A 226 -20.07 25.74 2.83
N PHE A 227 -19.44 26.85 3.22
CA PHE A 227 -19.12 27.15 4.61
C PHE A 227 -20.27 27.92 5.24
N ARG A 228 -20.87 27.37 6.31
CA ARG A 228 -21.90 28.08 7.06
C ARG A 228 -21.26 28.81 8.24
N LEU A 229 -21.33 30.14 8.23
CA LEU A 229 -20.90 30.95 9.36
C LEU A 229 -21.87 30.76 10.55
N SER A 230 -21.40 31.07 11.76
CA SER A 230 -22.25 31.10 12.96
C SER A 230 -23.39 32.11 12.88
N THR A 231 -23.32 33.08 11.96
CA THR A 231 -24.40 34.02 11.62
C THR A 231 -25.52 33.38 10.80
N GLY A 232 -25.33 32.15 10.32
CA GLY A 232 -26.24 31.45 9.42
C GLY A 232 -25.97 31.72 7.93
N GLU A 233 -25.07 32.65 7.61
CA GLU A 233 -24.68 32.98 6.24
C GLU A 233 -23.89 31.83 5.58
N LEU A 234 -24.18 31.57 4.31
CA LEU A 234 -23.47 30.58 3.50
C LEU A 234 -22.41 31.27 2.64
N ILE A 235 -21.18 30.78 2.71
CA ILE A 235 -20.06 31.21 1.87
C ILE A 235 -19.71 30.05 0.93
N MET A 236 -19.62 30.35 -0.37
CA MET A 236 -19.12 29.40 -1.36
C MET A 236 -17.66 29.70 -1.67
N GLY A 237 -16.77 28.73 -1.50
CA GLY A 237 -15.35 28.92 -1.76
C GLY A 237 -14.49 27.67 -1.64
N GLU A 238 -13.17 27.86 -1.67
CA GLU A 238 -12.15 26.84 -1.44
C GLU A 238 -11.51 27.09 -0.07
N LEU A 239 -11.50 26.09 0.83
CA LEU A 239 -10.80 26.21 2.11
C LEU A 239 -9.29 26.15 1.88
N LEU A 240 -8.60 27.26 2.10
CA LEU A 240 -7.15 27.34 1.98
C LEU A 240 -6.44 26.90 3.26
N SER A 241 -7.01 27.17 4.45
CA SER A 241 -6.47 26.75 5.74
C SER A 241 -7.52 26.79 6.86
N PHE A 242 -7.41 25.92 7.86
CA PHE A 242 -8.17 25.96 9.12
C PHE A 242 -7.37 25.32 10.27
N ASP A 243 -7.20 26.02 11.38
CA ASP A 243 -6.47 25.52 12.57
C ASP A 243 -7.37 25.23 13.78
N GLY A 244 -8.69 25.36 13.63
CA GLY A 244 -9.67 25.23 14.71
C GLY A 244 -10.14 26.57 15.27
N SER A 245 -9.37 27.64 15.09
CA SER A 245 -9.67 29.00 15.54
C SER A 245 -9.69 30.03 14.41
N SER A 246 -8.82 29.85 13.42
CA SER A 246 -8.65 30.72 12.27
C SER A 246 -8.81 29.95 10.97
N PHE A 247 -9.32 30.62 9.93
CA PHE A 247 -9.54 30.06 8.61
C PHE A 247 -9.16 31.03 7.48
N ARG A 248 -8.92 30.47 6.29
CA ARG A 248 -8.82 31.23 5.03
C ARG A 248 -9.64 30.52 3.96
N ILE A 249 -10.59 31.22 3.35
CA ILE A 249 -11.47 30.69 2.31
C ILE A 249 -11.35 31.58 1.08
N LYS A 250 -11.02 31.01 -0.08
CA LYS A 250 -11.01 31.74 -1.36
C LYS A 250 -12.40 31.71 -1.98
N THR A 251 -12.99 32.88 -2.19
CA THR A 251 -14.29 33.06 -2.86
C THR A 251 -14.12 33.79 -4.19
N GLU A 252 -15.19 33.87 -4.99
CA GLU A 252 -15.20 34.70 -6.21
C GLU A 252 -14.95 36.19 -5.94
N LYS A 253 -15.24 36.65 -4.72
CA LYS A 253 -15.06 38.06 -4.29
C LYS A 253 -13.70 38.31 -3.64
N GLY A 254 -12.85 37.29 -3.51
CA GLY A 254 -11.56 37.36 -2.83
C GLY A 254 -11.45 36.39 -1.66
N VAL A 255 -10.36 36.51 -0.90
CA VAL A 255 -10.10 35.65 0.27
C VAL A 255 -10.79 36.23 1.49
N ILE A 256 -11.56 35.39 2.19
CA ILE A 256 -12.15 35.68 3.50
C ILE A 256 -11.29 34.97 4.55
N GLU A 257 -10.88 35.70 5.58
CA GLU A 257 -10.06 35.17 6.67
C GLU A 257 -10.56 35.65 8.03
N LYS A 258 -10.35 34.82 9.05
CA LYS A 258 -10.59 35.08 10.47
C LYS A 258 -9.58 34.31 11.29
#